data_AF-W9T8W5-F1
#
_entry.id   AF-W9T8W5-F1
#
_cell.length_a   1.000
_cell.length_b   1.000
_cell.length_c   1.000
_cell.angle_alpha   90.00
_cell.angle_beta   90.00
_cell.angle_gamma   90.00
#
_symmetry.space_group_name_H-M   'P 1'
#
loop_
_entity.id
_entity.type
_entity.pdbx_description
1 polymer ?
#
loop_
_entity_poly.entity_id
_entity_poly.type
_entity_poly.pdbx_seq_one_letter_code
_entity_poly.pdbx_strand_id
1 'polypeptide(L)'
;MKGSKHGASRAGSHAGRGFRYQDAAGVWLATQCWSEELPYGEVVPEGLDDYELRGATRSALVQVKSRRDHLGPFSASEAANFVRELWYRSEGASSPLTSDLILLVEQPIAGGPTTDHRLADNPSLAKAMASDPRWSSLAPRTLVWITPAPFEVALKSISRITSCTPLAAQVHYAELLSRIGNLADANGLITDNRYAGLAVSDVEACVRRIEPILDLSGMEAALRDGLCEALDFLTPTDDPSFYQASIHARGILQPAWSPNDPRRAA
;
A
#
# COMPACT_ATOMS: atom_id res chain seq x y z
N MET A 1 -0.39 -40.74 23.56
CA MET A 1 -0.70 -40.77 22.10
C MET A 1 -2.08 -40.18 21.92
N LYS A 2 -2.40 -39.18 21.09
CA LYS A 2 -1.70 -38.35 20.10
C LYS A 2 -2.29 -36.94 20.26
N GLY A 3 -1.45 -35.92 20.36
CA GLY A 3 -1.87 -34.52 20.27
C GLY A 3 -1.98 -34.11 18.82
N SER A 4 -3.13 -33.56 18.43
CA SER A 4 -3.34 -32.85 17.17
C SER A 4 -2.90 -31.40 17.37
N LYS A 5 -1.80 -30.98 16.73
CA LYS A 5 -1.32 -29.59 16.75
C LYS A 5 -1.88 -28.81 15.56
N HIS A 6 -2.53 -27.71 15.90
CA HIS A 6 -3.03 -26.66 15.03
C HIS A 6 -1.95 -26.09 14.08
N GLY A 7 -2.17 -26.21 12.77
CA GLY A 7 -1.37 -25.57 11.72
C GLY A 7 -2.06 -24.41 11.00
N ALA A 8 -3.29 -24.04 11.36
CA ALA A 8 -4.12 -23.16 10.53
C ALA A 8 -4.12 -21.66 10.93
N SER A 9 -3.81 -21.28 12.18
CA SER A 9 -4.00 -19.88 12.62
C SER A 9 -2.88 -18.91 12.23
N ARG A 10 -1.66 -19.42 12.00
CA ARG A 10 -0.52 -18.58 11.63
C ARG A 10 -0.64 -18.05 10.21
N ALA A 11 -1.03 -18.90 9.25
CA ALA A 11 -1.22 -18.54 7.85
C ALA A 11 -2.21 -17.39 7.64
N GLY A 12 -3.32 -17.35 8.39
CA GLY A 12 -4.30 -16.25 8.31
C GLY A 12 -3.74 -14.90 8.80
N SER A 13 -2.96 -14.90 9.88
CA SER A 13 -2.28 -13.67 10.35
C SER A 13 -1.11 -13.24 9.45
N HIS A 14 -0.53 -14.17 8.68
CA HIS A 14 0.49 -13.88 7.66
C HIS A 14 -0.13 -13.20 6.44
N ALA A 15 -1.28 -13.70 5.97
CA ALA A 15 -2.05 -13.10 4.90
C ALA A 15 -2.50 -11.67 5.26
N GLY A 16 -3.12 -11.48 6.42
CA GLY A 16 -3.71 -10.19 6.81
C GLY A 16 -2.75 -8.99 6.88
N ARG A 17 -1.46 -9.18 7.22
CA ARG A 17 -0.46 -8.09 7.21
C ARG A 17 0.03 -7.77 5.80
N GLY A 18 0.29 -8.79 5.00
CA GLY A 18 0.72 -8.62 3.60
C GLY A 18 -0.30 -7.79 2.83
N PHE A 19 -1.59 -8.15 2.96
CA PHE A 19 -2.71 -7.40 2.40
C PHE A 19 -2.76 -5.95 2.92
N ARG A 20 -2.64 -5.72 4.24
CA ARG A 20 -2.64 -4.34 4.78
C ARG A 20 -1.54 -3.44 4.21
N TYR A 21 -0.32 -3.97 4.02
CA TYR A 21 0.75 -3.17 3.40
C TYR A 21 0.51 -2.98 1.90
N GLN A 22 0.05 -4.04 1.20
CA GLN A 22 -0.24 -3.97 -0.23
C GLN A 22 -1.34 -2.94 -0.52
N ASP A 23 -2.43 -2.92 0.24
CA ASP A 23 -3.52 -1.95 0.10
C ASP A 23 -3.02 -0.53 0.40
N ALA A 24 -2.22 -0.37 1.45
CA ALA A 24 -1.60 0.92 1.79
C ALA A 24 -0.65 1.41 0.68
N ALA A 25 0.13 0.52 0.08
CA ALA A 25 0.96 0.81 -1.07
C ALA A 25 0.11 1.21 -2.29
N GLY A 26 -1.07 0.61 -2.48
CA GLY A 26 -2.01 1.01 -3.53
C GLY A 26 -2.54 2.43 -3.36
N VAL A 27 -2.93 2.81 -2.14
CA VAL A 27 -3.34 4.19 -1.85
C VAL A 27 -2.16 5.15 -2.02
N TRP A 28 -0.97 4.76 -1.56
CA TRP A 28 0.24 5.53 -1.80
C TRP A 28 0.47 5.75 -3.31
N LEU A 29 0.45 4.71 -4.14
CA LEU A 29 0.57 4.82 -5.59
C LEU A 29 -0.47 5.80 -6.18
N ALA A 30 -1.74 5.68 -5.77
CA ALA A 30 -2.81 6.55 -6.25
C ALA A 30 -2.59 8.02 -5.86
N THR A 31 -2.20 8.28 -4.62
CA THR A 31 -1.89 9.64 -4.14
C THR A 31 -0.63 10.24 -4.77
N GLN A 32 0.38 9.41 -5.06
CA GLN A 32 1.58 9.86 -5.75
C GLN A 32 1.32 10.17 -7.24
N CYS A 33 0.43 9.43 -7.90
CA CYS A 33 -0.05 9.76 -9.24
C CYS A 33 -0.88 11.05 -9.25
N TRP A 34 -1.81 11.19 -8.28
CA TRP A 34 -2.66 12.39 -8.16
C TRP A 34 -1.88 13.65 -7.79
N SER A 35 -0.78 13.51 -7.05
CA SER A 35 0.13 14.61 -6.72
C SER A 35 1.16 14.93 -7.81
N GLU A 36 1.08 14.27 -8.97
CA GLU A 36 2.03 14.39 -10.10
C GLU A 36 3.48 13.99 -9.78
N GLU A 37 3.74 13.43 -8.60
CA GLU A 37 5.05 12.88 -8.22
C GLU A 37 5.38 11.61 -9.03
N LEU A 38 4.33 10.89 -9.47
CA LEU A 38 4.43 9.79 -10.42
C LEU A 38 3.74 10.13 -11.74
N PRO A 39 4.44 10.04 -12.89
CA PRO A 39 3.85 10.32 -14.20
C PRO A 39 2.92 9.22 -14.74
N TYR A 40 1.94 8.80 -13.95
CA TYR A 40 0.88 7.86 -14.35
C TYR A 40 -0.50 8.46 -14.04
N GLY A 41 -1.50 8.08 -14.82
CA GLY A 41 -2.86 8.61 -14.73
C GLY A 41 -3.86 7.64 -14.07
N GLU A 42 -3.49 6.37 -13.89
CA GLU A 42 -4.37 5.34 -13.35
C GLU A 42 -3.55 4.26 -12.62
N VAL A 43 -4.11 3.79 -11.50
CA VAL A 43 -3.59 2.67 -10.69
C VAL A 43 -4.57 1.51 -10.74
N VAL A 44 -4.11 0.36 -11.23
CA VAL A 44 -4.91 -0.85 -11.41
C VAL A 44 -4.42 -1.91 -10.42
N PRO A 45 -5.16 -2.19 -9.33
CA PRO A 45 -4.80 -3.27 -8.41
C PRO A 45 -5.07 -4.64 -9.04
N GLU A 46 -4.27 -5.66 -8.68
CA GLU A 46 -4.46 -7.05 -9.14
C GLU A 46 -4.57 -7.15 -10.68
N GLY A 47 -3.71 -6.40 -11.38
CA GLY A 47 -3.61 -6.42 -12.83
C GLY A 47 -2.79 -7.61 -13.33
N LEU A 48 -1.79 -7.35 -14.17
CA LEU A 48 -0.81 -8.38 -14.58
C LEU A 48 0.21 -8.71 -13.47
N ASP A 49 0.26 -7.90 -12.43
CA ASP A 49 1.00 -8.09 -11.18
C ASP A 49 0.20 -7.43 -10.03
N ASP A 50 0.78 -7.33 -8.83
CA ASP A 50 0.12 -6.75 -7.65
C ASP A 50 -0.51 -5.38 -7.96
N TYR A 51 0.18 -4.53 -8.74
CA TYR A 51 -0.41 -3.35 -9.39
C TYR A 51 0.11 -3.14 -10.82
N GLU A 52 -0.71 -2.53 -11.65
CA GLU A 52 -0.32 -1.94 -12.94
C GLU A 52 -0.55 -0.42 -12.89
N LEU A 53 0.43 0.36 -13.33
CA LEU A 53 0.31 1.82 -13.49
C LEU A 53 0.15 2.13 -14.97
N ARG A 54 -0.85 2.94 -15.32
CA ARG A 54 -1.13 3.32 -16.71
C ARG A 54 -1.05 4.83 -16.87
N GLY A 55 -0.38 5.27 -17.92
CA GLY A 55 -0.29 6.66 -18.34
C GLY A 55 -0.43 6.78 -19.85
N ALA A 56 -0.54 8.01 -20.36
CA ALA A 56 -0.78 8.25 -21.79
C ALA A 56 0.34 7.71 -22.69
N THR A 57 1.58 7.70 -22.21
CA THR A 57 2.78 7.34 -23.00
C THR A 57 3.64 6.25 -22.37
N ARG A 58 3.30 5.80 -21.16
CA ARG A 58 4.08 4.81 -20.40
C ARG A 58 3.20 4.02 -19.46
N SER A 59 3.65 2.83 -19.11
CA SER A 59 3.02 1.98 -18.11
C SER A 59 4.07 1.43 -17.15
N ALA A 60 3.64 0.81 -16.06
CA ALA A 60 4.53 0.02 -15.22
C ALA A 60 3.82 -1.19 -14.63
N LEU A 61 4.58 -2.28 -14.45
CA LEU A 61 4.17 -3.38 -13.58
C LEU A 61 4.84 -3.19 -12.22
N VAL A 62 4.08 -3.32 -11.15
CA VAL A 62 4.55 -3.13 -9.79
C VAL A 62 4.32 -4.40 -9.00
N GLN A 63 5.39 -4.98 -8.47
CA GLN A 63 5.33 -6.06 -7.51
C GLN A 63 5.64 -5.52 -6.11
N VAL A 64 4.74 -5.75 -5.17
CA VAL A 64 4.80 -5.21 -3.81
C VAL A 64 5.27 -6.30 -2.84
N LYS A 65 6.29 -5.99 -2.04
CA LYS A 65 6.85 -6.93 -1.04
C LYS A 65 7.06 -6.26 0.31
N SER A 66 6.50 -6.88 1.34
CA SER A 66 6.62 -6.45 2.73
C SER A 66 7.17 -7.58 3.58
N ARG A 67 7.90 -7.25 4.65
CA ARG A 67 8.48 -8.23 5.57
C ARG A 67 8.44 -7.69 6.99
N ARG A 68 8.19 -8.57 7.97
CA ARG A 68 8.16 -8.19 9.38
C ARG A 68 9.56 -7.82 9.87
N ASP A 69 9.67 -6.77 10.67
CA ASP A 69 10.95 -6.22 11.16
C ASP A 69 11.88 -7.26 11.80
N HIS A 70 11.34 -8.21 12.55
CA HIS A 70 12.15 -9.24 13.23
C HIS A 70 12.76 -10.29 12.28
N LEU A 71 12.30 -10.37 11.02
CA LEU A 71 12.88 -11.26 10.01
C LEU A 71 14.03 -10.60 9.23
N GLY A 72 14.27 -9.31 9.48
CA GLY A 72 15.26 -8.51 8.78
C GLY A 72 14.89 -8.23 7.32
N PRO A 73 15.73 -7.46 6.60
CA PRO A 73 15.52 -7.11 5.20
C PRO A 73 15.57 -8.33 4.28
N PHE A 74 15.01 -8.21 3.07
CA PHE A 74 15.18 -9.22 2.03
C PHE A 74 16.65 -9.33 1.62
N SER A 75 17.14 -10.56 1.47
CA SER A 75 18.44 -10.81 0.87
C SER A 75 18.42 -10.47 -0.62
N ALA A 76 19.59 -10.22 -1.21
CA ALA A 76 19.72 -10.00 -2.66
C ALA A 76 19.21 -11.19 -3.49
N SER A 77 19.32 -12.42 -2.97
CA SER A 77 18.82 -13.63 -3.65
C SER A 77 17.29 -13.70 -3.64
N GLU A 78 16.64 -13.39 -2.50
CA GLU A 78 15.18 -13.29 -2.42
C GLU A 78 14.66 -12.18 -3.36
N ALA A 79 15.28 -11.00 -3.31
CA ALA A 79 14.91 -9.89 -4.18
C ALA A 79 15.12 -10.21 -5.67
N ALA A 80 16.19 -10.92 -6.03
CA ALA A 80 16.41 -11.39 -7.40
C ALA A 80 15.28 -12.32 -7.88
N ASN A 81 14.73 -13.17 -7.01
CA ASN A 81 13.60 -14.02 -7.38
C ASN A 81 12.33 -13.22 -7.65
N PHE A 82 12.02 -12.21 -6.82
CA PHE A 82 10.90 -11.29 -7.07
C PHE A 82 11.05 -10.59 -8.43
N VAL A 83 12.24 -10.06 -8.72
CA VAL A 83 12.53 -9.45 -10.03
C VAL A 83 12.31 -10.43 -11.17
N ARG A 84 12.74 -11.70 -11.04
CA ARG A 84 12.53 -12.71 -12.09
C ARG A 84 11.06 -13.01 -12.34
N GLU A 85 10.24 -13.04 -11.29
CA GLU A 85 8.79 -13.21 -11.38
C GLU A 85 8.15 -12.02 -12.10
N LEU A 86 8.53 -10.80 -11.72
CA LEU A 86 8.10 -9.56 -12.36
C LEU A 86 8.49 -9.52 -13.85
N TRP A 87 9.73 -9.91 -14.18
CA TRP A 87 10.20 -10.02 -15.56
C TRP A 87 9.40 -11.04 -16.36
N TYR A 88 9.11 -12.20 -15.77
CA TYR A 88 8.33 -13.25 -16.42
C TYR A 88 6.91 -12.79 -16.75
N ARG A 89 6.24 -12.08 -15.83
CA ARG A 89 4.90 -11.51 -16.07
C ARG A 89 4.93 -10.43 -17.15
N SER A 90 6.00 -9.65 -17.23
CA SER A 90 6.14 -8.62 -18.26
C SER A 90 6.20 -9.19 -19.69
N GLU A 91 6.71 -10.41 -19.87
CA GLU A 91 6.81 -11.09 -21.18
C GLU A 91 5.43 -11.56 -21.69
N GLY A 92 4.45 -11.78 -20.80
CA GLY A 92 3.06 -12.14 -21.16
C GLY A 92 2.16 -10.94 -21.46
N ALA A 93 2.62 -9.71 -21.20
CA ALA A 93 1.84 -8.50 -21.42
C ALA A 93 1.72 -8.22 -22.93
N SER A 94 0.50 -8.24 -23.46
CA SER A 94 0.23 -8.09 -24.91
C SER A 94 0.38 -6.64 -25.43
N SER A 95 0.94 -5.71 -24.65
CA SER A 95 1.03 -4.29 -25.02
C SER A 95 2.49 -3.82 -25.12
N PRO A 96 2.96 -3.39 -26.29
CA PRO A 96 4.32 -2.92 -26.46
C PRO A 96 4.40 -1.41 -26.21
N LEU A 97 4.76 -0.99 -25.00
CA LEU A 97 5.18 0.40 -24.73
C LEU A 97 6.00 0.43 -23.46
N THR A 98 7.32 0.68 -23.56
CA THR A 98 8.21 1.26 -22.52
C THR A 98 7.74 1.13 -21.06
N SER A 99 7.39 -0.08 -20.64
CA SER A 99 6.88 -0.37 -19.30
C SER A 99 8.03 -0.37 -18.32
N ASP A 100 7.96 0.45 -17.29
CA ASP A 100 8.85 0.30 -16.15
C ASP A 100 8.47 -0.98 -15.39
N LEU A 101 9.46 -1.63 -14.78
CA LEU A 101 9.26 -2.80 -13.94
C LEU A 101 9.67 -2.41 -12.52
N ILE A 102 8.72 -2.38 -11.60
CA ILE A 102 8.93 -1.78 -10.28
C ILE A 102 8.81 -2.86 -9.22
N LEU A 103 9.89 -3.08 -8.48
CA LEU A 103 9.85 -3.82 -7.22
C LEU A 103 9.68 -2.80 -6.08
N LEU A 104 8.48 -2.74 -5.49
CA LEU A 104 8.19 -1.89 -4.34
C LEU A 104 8.38 -2.69 -3.06
N VAL A 105 9.28 -2.23 -2.18
CA VAL A 105 9.63 -2.90 -0.94
C VAL A 105 9.40 -2.01 0.28
N GLU A 106 8.92 -2.60 1.37
CA GLU A 106 8.80 -1.91 2.66
C GLU A 106 10.16 -1.51 3.23
N GLN A 107 11.19 -2.31 3.02
CA GLN A 107 12.53 -2.10 3.58
C GLN A 107 13.61 -2.23 2.51
N PRO A 108 14.75 -1.53 2.67
CA PRO A 108 15.90 -1.71 1.80
C PRO A 108 16.33 -3.16 1.69
N ILE A 109 16.72 -3.59 0.49
CA ILE A 109 17.32 -4.91 0.27
C ILE A 109 18.68 -4.95 0.99
N ALA A 110 18.98 -6.08 1.65
CA ALA A 110 20.20 -6.24 2.42
C ALA A 110 21.47 -5.94 1.60
N GLY A 111 22.29 -5.02 2.11
CA GLY A 111 23.53 -4.60 1.46
C GLY A 111 23.34 -3.76 0.18
N GLY A 112 22.12 -3.25 -0.06
CA GLY A 112 21.80 -2.34 -1.15
C GLY A 112 21.60 -0.88 -0.72
N PRO A 113 21.26 0.00 -1.67
CA PRO A 113 20.87 1.38 -1.38
C PRO A 113 19.64 1.46 -0.48
N THR A 114 19.54 2.53 0.31
CA THR A 114 18.42 2.79 1.24
C THR A 114 17.35 3.72 0.66
N THR A 115 17.54 4.21 -0.56
CA THR A 115 16.61 5.07 -1.30
C THR A 115 16.23 4.41 -2.62
N ASP A 116 15.20 4.91 -3.28
CA ASP A 116 14.80 4.47 -4.61
C ASP A 116 15.98 4.47 -5.58
N HIS A 117 16.10 3.42 -6.38
CA HIS A 117 17.24 3.20 -7.26
C HIS A 117 16.86 2.30 -8.45
N ARG A 118 17.69 2.29 -9.50
CA ARG A 118 17.56 1.25 -10.53
C ARG A 118 18.14 -0.06 -10.03
N LEU A 119 17.66 -1.18 -10.57
CA LEU A 119 18.17 -2.50 -10.23
C LEU A 119 19.69 -2.61 -10.39
N ALA A 120 20.25 -2.00 -11.46
CA ALA A 120 21.68 -2.01 -11.74
C ALA A 120 22.53 -1.25 -10.72
N ASP A 121 21.92 -0.29 -10.00
CA ASP A 121 22.61 0.55 -9.00
C ASP A 121 22.73 -0.17 -7.65
N ASN A 122 22.15 -1.36 -7.50
CA ASN A 122 22.28 -2.23 -6.34
C ASN A 122 23.31 -3.34 -6.64
N PRO A 123 24.55 -3.26 -6.14
CA PRO A 123 25.61 -4.19 -6.55
C PRO A 123 25.34 -5.65 -6.20
N SER A 124 24.70 -5.92 -5.05
CA SER A 124 24.41 -7.28 -4.60
C SER A 124 23.28 -7.90 -5.43
N LEU A 125 22.23 -7.13 -5.73
CA LEU A 125 21.13 -7.55 -6.59
C LEU A 125 21.58 -7.68 -8.05
N ALA A 126 22.35 -6.71 -8.57
CA ALA A 126 22.92 -6.75 -9.91
C ALA A 126 23.79 -8.01 -10.10
N LYS A 127 24.66 -8.33 -9.13
CA LYS A 127 25.45 -9.56 -9.15
C LYS A 127 24.58 -10.82 -9.14
N ALA A 128 23.50 -10.84 -8.35
CA ALA A 128 22.57 -11.98 -8.28
C ALA A 128 21.76 -12.18 -9.58
N MET A 129 21.62 -11.12 -10.38
CA MET A 129 20.85 -11.09 -11.63
C MET A 129 21.71 -11.11 -12.90
N ALA A 130 23.03 -10.94 -12.80
CA ALA A 130 23.93 -10.73 -13.94
C ALA A 130 23.93 -11.86 -14.98
N SER A 131 23.60 -13.09 -14.58
CA SER A 131 23.52 -14.25 -15.47
C SER A 131 22.13 -14.46 -16.08
N ASP A 132 21.12 -13.67 -15.72
CA ASP A 132 19.78 -13.81 -16.30
C ASP A 132 19.80 -13.32 -17.76
N PRO A 133 19.33 -14.13 -18.72
CA PRO A 133 19.39 -13.79 -20.14
C PRO A 133 18.63 -12.51 -20.50
N ARG A 134 17.66 -12.11 -19.67
CA ARG A 134 16.84 -10.90 -19.90
C ARG A 134 17.51 -9.62 -19.42
N TRP A 135 18.65 -9.71 -18.72
CA TRP A 135 19.36 -8.60 -18.09
C TRP A 135 19.51 -7.37 -18.99
N SER A 136 20.06 -7.54 -20.19
CA SER A 136 20.36 -6.44 -21.11
C SER A 136 19.11 -5.66 -21.53
N SER A 137 17.97 -6.33 -21.60
CA SER A 137 16.69 -5.76 -22.04
C SER A 137 15.85 -5.18 -20.90
N LEU A 138 15.82 -5.83 -19.73
CA LEU A 138 14.90 -5.51 -18.64
C LEU A 138 15.54 -4.75 -17.48
N ALA A 139 16.82 -4.99 -17.18
CA ALA A 139 17.49 -4.31 -16.07
C ALA A 139 17.49 -2.77 -16.17
N PRO A 140 17.69 -2.14 -17.36
CA PRO A 140 17.65 -0.68 -17.48
C PRO A 140 16.28 -0.06 -17.17
N ARG A 141 15.20 -0.85 -17.26
CA ARG A 141 13.81 -0.44 -17.00
C ARG A 141 13.30 -0.94 -15.65
N THR A 142 14.15 -1.63 -14.87
CA THR A 142 13.76 -2.17 -13.56
C THR A 142 14.15 -1.21 -12.45
N LEU A 143 13.17 -0.76 -11.68
CA LEU A 143 13.29 0.13 -10.54
C LEU A 143 13.03 -0.63 -9.25
N VAL A 144 13.69 -0.19 -8.18
CA VAL A 144 13.42 -0.63 -6.81
C VAL A 144 12.98 0.60 -6.03
N TRP A 145 11.73 0.59 -5.57
CA TRP A 145 11.17 1.66 -4.73
C TRP A 145 11.10 1.19 -3.28
N ILE A 146 11.55 2.02 -2.36
CA ILE A 146 11.61 1.70 -0.92
C ILE A 146 10.60 2.59 -0.21
N THR A 147 9.50 1.99 0.24
CA THR A 147 8.36 2.71 0.82
C THR A 147 8.04 2.16 2.22
N PRO A 148 8.75 2.58 3.27
CA PRO A 148 8.57 2.03 4.62
C PRO A 148 7.26 2.47 5.28
N ALA A 149 6.71 3.61 4.88
CA ALA A 149 5.60 4.28 5.55
C ALA A 149 4.57 4.79 4.52
N PRO A 150 3.96 3.90 3.71
CA PRO A 150 3.08 4.31 2.61
C PRO A 150 1.86 5.11 3.10
N PHE A 151 1.32 4.76 4.28
CA PHE A 151 0.22 5.47 4.93
C PHE A 151 0.59 6.93 5.26
N GLU A 152 1.69 7.13 5.96
CA GLU A 152 2.14 8.45 6.42
C GLU A 152 2.49 9.36 5.25
N VAL A 153 3.07 8.80 4.19
CA VAL A 153 3.38 9.55 2.96
C VAL A 153 2.08 9.93 2.24
N ALA A 154 1.14 9.00 2.09
CA ALA A 154 -0.16 9.28 1.48
C ALA A 154 -0.95 10.35 2.25
N LEU A 155 -0.98 10.28 3.59
CA LEU A 155 -1.60 11.31 4.43
C LEU A 155 -0.99 12.69 4.22
N LYS A 156 0.34 12.78 4.13
CA LYS A 156 1.03 14.04 3.86
C LYS A 156 0.67 14.59 2.48
N SER A 157 0.64 13.74 1.46
CA SER A 157 0.24 14.12 0.10
C SER A 157 -1.20 14.64 0.06
N ILE A 158 -2.14 13.93 0.69
CA ILE A 158 -3.54 14.36 0.79
C ILE A 158 -3.64 15.69 1.53
N SER A 159 -3.09 15.78 2.75
CA SER A 159 -3.14 17.00 3.57
C SER A 159 -2.59 18.21 2.84
N ARG A 160 -1.49 18.04 2.08
CA ARG A 160 -0.87 19.10 1.28
C ARG A 160 -1.79 19.58 0.18
N ILE A 161 -2.40 18.67 -0.58
CA ILE A 161 -3.21 19.03 -1.76
C ILE A 161 -4.54 19.64 -1.35
N THR A 162 -5.20 19.06 -0.36
CA THR A 162 -6.51 19.53 0.11
C THR A 162 -6.42 20.65 1.14
N SER A 163 -5.20 20.98 1.61
CA SER A 163 -4.98 21.91 2.72
C SER A 163 -5.77 21.54 3.98
N CYS A 164 -5.98 20.25 4.24
CA CYS A 164 -6.70 19.75 5.41
C CYS A 164 -5.78 19.29 6.54
N THR A 165 -6.35 19.07 7.72
CA THR A 165 -5.61 18.48 8.86
C THR A 165 -5.24 17.02 8.60
N PRO A 166 -4.22 16.49 9.30
CA PRO A 166 -3.88 15.06 9.21
C PRO A 166 -5.05 14.13 9.55
N LEU A 167 -5.92 14.54 10.47
CA LEU A 167 -7.09 13.75 10.85
C LEU A 167 -8.15 13.73 9.74
N ALA A 168 -8.39 14.86 9.09
CA ALA A 168 -9.27 14.92 7.92
C ALA A 168 -8.70 14.12 6.73
N ALA A 169 -7.38 14.17 6.54
CA ALA A 169 -6.69 13.38 5.53
C ALA A 169 -6.86 11.87 5.74
N GLN A 170 -6.97 11.40 7.00
CA GLN A 170 -7.29 10.00 7.28
C GLN A 170 -8.67 9.59 6.77
N VAL A 171 -9.66 10.48 6.73
CA VAL A 171 -10.98 10.18 6.16
C VAL A 171 -10.91 9.97 4.66
N HIS A 172 -10.19 10.86 3.97
CA HIS A 172 -9.92 10.70 2.54
C HIS A 172 -9.12 9.42 2.26
N TYR A 173 -8.08 9.15 3.05
CA TYR A 173 -7.28 7.93 2.94
C TYR A 173 -8.13 6.67 3.11
N ALA A 174 -8.98 6.60 4.13
CA ALA A 174 -9.82 5.43 4.40
C ALA A 174 -10.78 5.13 3.24
N GLU A 175 -11.36 6.16 2.62
CA GLU A 175 -12.19 5.98 1.43
C GLU A 175 -11.36 5.48 0.23
N LEU A 176 -10.17 6.04 -0.01
CA LEU A 176 -9.28 5.57 -1.08
C LEU A 176 -8.85 4.12 -0.86
N LEU A 177 -8.54 3.76 0.39
CA LEU A 177 -8.20 2.39 0.78
C LEU A 177 -9.35 1.43 0.49
N SER A 178 -10.58 1.80 0.85
CA SER A 178 -11.77 0.99 0.53
C SER A 178 -11.97 0.82 -0.97
N ARG A 179 -11.74 1.87 -1.77
CA ARG A 179 -11.83 1.79 -3.23
C ARG A 179 -10.78 0.87 -3.84
N ILE A 180 -9.52 0.99 -3.41
CA ILE A 180 -8.43 0.12 -3.85
C ILE A 180 -8.74 -1.34 -3.50
N GLY A 181 -9.16 -1.62 -2.26
CA GLY A 181 -9.53 -2.97 -1.84
C GLY A 181 -10.68 -3.55 -2.66
N ASN A 182 -11.75 -2.78 -2.88
CA ASN A 182 -12.88 -3.21 -3.70
C ASN A 182 -12.48 -3.49 -5.16
N LEU A 183 -11.58 -2.68 -5.73
CA LEU A 183 -11.04 -2.89 -7.08
C LEU A 183 -10.14 -4.14 -7.12
N ALA A 184 -9.30 -4.35 -6.11
CA ALA A 184 -8.46 -5.54 -5.99
C ALA A 184 -9.31 -6.82 -5.94
N ASP A 185 -10.33 -6.84 -5.07
CA ASP A 185 -11.27 -7.96 -4.94
C ASP A 185 -12.01 -8.23 -6.27
N ALA A 186 -12.47 -7.18 -6.95
CA ALA A 186 -13.17 -7.30 -8.23
C ALA A 186 -12.24 -7.81 -9.34
N ASN A 187 -11.03 -7.26 -9.44
CA ASN A 187 -10.04 -7.61 -10.45
C ASN A 187 -9.49 -9.02 -10.26
N GLY A 188 -9.37 -9.50 -9.01
CA GLY A 188 -8.97 -10.87 -8.71
C GLY A 188 -9.93 -11.94 -9.25
N LEU A 189 -11.16 -11.57 -9.64
CA LEU A 189 -12.15 -12.46 -10.25
C LEU A 189 -12.14 -12.40 -11.79
N ILE A 190 -11.37 -11.49 -12.40
CA ILE A 190 -11.34 -11.26 -13.84
C ILE A 190 -10.46 -12.29 -14.55
N THR A 191 -10.94 -12.83 -15.67
CA THR A 191 -10.23 -13.85 -16.47
C THR A 191 -9.88 -13.40 -17.88
N ASP A 192 -10.39 -12.24 -18.32
CA ASP A 192 -10.24 -11.72 -19.68
C ASP A 192 -9.30 -10.50 -19.77
N ASN A 193 -8.49 -10.27 -18.74
CA ASN A 193 -7.49 -9.21 -18.61
C ASN A 193 -8.03 -7.77 -18.73
N ARG A 194 -9.34 -7.55 -18.58
CA ARG A 194 -9.95 -6.20 -18.57
C ARG A 194 -10.10 -5.65 -17.16
N TYR A 195 -8.96 -5.39 -16.52
CA TYR A 195 -8.89 -4.88 -15.14
C TYR A 195 -9.34 -3.42 -15.04
N ALA A 196 -10.09 -3.11 -13.99
CA ALA A 196 -10.50 -1.76 -13.64
C ALA A 196 -9.46 -1.06 -12.76
N GLY A 197 -9.17 0.21 -13.04
CA GLY A 197 -8.28 1.02 -12.22
C GLY A 197 -8.98 2.17 -11.51
N LEU A 198 -8.21 2.82 -10.65
CA LEU A 198 -8.52 4.08 -10.03
C LEU A 198 -7.74 5.19 -10.77
N ALA A 199 -8.44 6.00 -11.56
CA ALA A 199 -7.81 7.11 -12.27
C ALA A 199 -7.56 8.30 -11.33
N VAL A 200 -6.62 9.17 -11.70
CA VAL A 200 -6.34 10.43 -10.99
C VAL A 200 -7.61 11.29 -10.85
N SER A 201 -8.49 11.30 -11.86
CA SER A 201 -9.79 11.97 -11.79
C SER A 201 -10.75 11.34 -10.79
N ASP A 202 -10.68 10.03 -10.56
CA ASP A 202 -11.50 9.34 -9.56
C ASP A 202 -11.04 9.67 -8.15
N VAL A 203 -9.72 9.79 -7.94
CA VAL A 203 -9.13 10.27 -6.68
C VAL A 203 -9.61 11.69 -6.38
N GLU A 204 -9.52 12.60 -7.35
CA GLU A 204 -10.01 13.98 -7.23
C GLU A 204 -11.51 14.03 -6.88
N ALA A 205 -12.34 13.27 -7.62
CA ALA A 205 -13.78 13.21 -7.37
C ALA A 205 -14.11 12.63 -5.99
N CYS A 206 -13.36 11.63 -5.56
CA CYS A 206 -13.47 11.01 -4.25
C CYS A 206 -13.19 12.02 -3.13
N VAL A 207 -12.10 12.77 -3.24
CA VAL A 207 -11.71 13.80 -2.27
C VAL A 207 -12.75 14.91 -2.19
N ARG A 208 -13.15 15.48 -3.33
CA ARG A 208 -14.17 16.57 -3.39
C ARG A 208 -15.53 16.16 -2.82
N ARG A 209 -15.90 14.89 -2.93
CA ARG A 209 -17.16 14.38 -2.38
C ARG A 209 -17.16 14.38 -0.85
N ILE A 210 -16.01 14.16 -0.23
CA ILE A 210 -15.87 14.09 1.24
C ILE A 210 -15.76 15.47 1.85
N GLU A 211 -15.09 16.41 1.17
CA GLU A 211 -14.81 17.76 1.65
C GLU A 211 -16.02 18.49 2.30
N PRO A 212 -17.22 18.56 1.69
CA PRO A 212 -18.36 19.27 2.30
C PRO A 212 -18.98 18.55 3.50
N ILE A 213 -18.62 17.28 3.73
CA ILE A 213 -19.17 16.44 4.82
C ILE A 213 -18.30 16.58 6.08
N LEU A 214 -17.05 17.01 5.95
CA LEU A 214 -16.11 17.11 7.06
C LEU A 214 -16.24 18.45 7.78
N ASP A 215 -16.66 18.41 9.04
CA ASP A 215 -16.52 19.56 9.95
C ASP A 215 -15.08 19.63 10.49
N LEU A 216 -14.19 20.19 9.68
CA LEU A 216 -12.77 20.34 10.02
C LEU A 216 -12.58 21.13 11.32
N SER A 217 -13.36 22.18 11.51
CA SER A 217 -13.30 23.04 12.70
C SER A 217 -13.74 22.30 13.96
N GLY A 218 -14.82 21.51 13.87
CA GLY A 218 -15.28 20.66 14.97
C GLY A 218 -14.29 19.55 15.32
N MET A 219 -13.65 18.95 14.31
CA MET A 219 -12.62 17.92 14.51
C MET A 219 -11.36 18.47 15.20
N GLU A 220 -10.90 19.66 14.81
CA GLU A 220 -9.77 20.33 15.48
C GLU A 220 -10.09 20.73 16.92
N ALA A 221 -11.30 21.26 17.17
CA ALA A 221 -11.74 21.61 18.51
C ALA A 221 -11.80 20.37 19.41
N ALA A 222 -12.38 19.26 18.92
CA ALA A 222 -12.46 18.01 19.67
C ALA A 222 -11.09 17.42 20.03
N LEU A 223 -10.10 17.51 19.13
CA LEU A 223 -8.72 17.10 19.42
C LEU A 223 -8.05 18.03 20.45
N ARG A 224 -8.20 19.35 20.27
CA ARG A 224 -7.62 20.36 21.16
C ARG A 224 -8.15 20.23 22.59
N ASP A 225 -9.44 19.96 22.70
CA ASP A 225 -10.15 19.85 23.98
C ASP A 225 -9.99 18.46 24.61
N GLY A 226 -9.23 17.55 23.97
CA GLY A 226 -8.97 16.19 24.47
C GLY A 226 -10.19 15.28 24.48
N LEU A 227 -11.24 15.61 23.71
CA LEU A 227 -12.47 14.84 23.65
C LEU A 227 -12.31 13.56 22.82
N CYS A 228 -11.37 13.56 21.88
CA CYS A 228 -11.07 12.43 21.02
C CYS A 228 -9.57 12.30 20.78
N GLU A 229 -9.11 11.07 20.51
CA GLU A 229 -7.76 10.79 20.05
C GLU A 229 -7.79 10.13 18.66
N ALA A 230 -6.74 10.38 17.87
CA ALA A 230 -6.60 9.75 16.56
C ALA A 230 -6.37 8.24 16.75
N LEU A 231 -7.09 7.43 15.99
CA LEU A 231 -6.96 5.98 16.07
C LEU A 231 -5.57 5.55 15.56
N ASP A 232 -4.83 4.81 16.39
CA ASP A 232 -3.57 4.19 15.99
C ASP A 232 -3.84 2.80 15.39
N PHE A 233 -3.76 2.71 14.06
CA PHE A 233 -3.94 1.45 13.32
C PHE A 233 -2.68 0.56 13.29
N LEU A 234 -1.54 1.05 13.80
CA LEU A 234 -0.25 0.35 13.76
C LEU A 234 0.03 -0.43 15.05
N THR A 235 -0.63 -0.08 16.15
CA THR A 235 -0.53 -0.83 17.42
C THR A 235 -1.56 -1.96 17.46
N PRO A 236 -1.15 -3.25 17.53
CA PRO A 236 -2.08 -4.37 17.71
C PRO A 236 -2.86 -4.20 19.02
N THR A 237 -4.18 -4.11 18.93
CA THR A 237 -5.07 -4.03 20.10
C THR A 237 -5.68 -5.41 20.36
N ASP A 238 -5.41 -6.00 21.53
CA ASP A 238 -5.99 -7.28 21.98
C ASP A 238 -7.42 -7.15 22.53
N ASP A 239 -8.20 -6.18 22.03
CA ASP A 239 -9.56 -5.92 22.50
C ASP A 239 -10.60 -6.63 21.61
N PRO A 240 -11.35 -7.62 22.12
CA PRO A 240 -12.42 -8.29 21.37
C PRO A 240 -13.54 -7.35 20.89
N SER A 241 -13.69 -6.19 21.53
CA SER A 241 -14.68 -5.17 21.18
C SER A 241 -14.22 -4.21 20.07
N PHE A 242 -12.95 -4.29 19.64
CA PHE A 242 -12.40 -3.49 18.53
C PHE A 242 -13.23 -3.59 17.24
N TYR A 243 -13.85 -4.75 17.01
CA TYR A 243 -14.72 -4.98 15.84
C TYR A 243 -16.20 -4.64 16.08
N GLN A 244 -16.65 -4.36 17.31
CA GLN A 244 -18.06 -4.04 17.57
C GLN A 244 -18.46 -2.63 17.15
N ALA A 245 -17.50 -1.72 16.95
CA ALA A 245 -17.75 -0.40 16.36
C ALA A 245 -17.78 -0.40 14.81
N SER A 246 -17.38 -1.50 14.16
CA SER A 246 -17.10 -1.50 12.71
C SER A 246 -18.30 -1.68 11.77
N ILE A 247 -19.53 -1.77 12.29
CA ILE A 247 -20.73 -1.91 11.43
C ILE A 247 -21.72 -0.74 11.56
N HIS A 248 -21.56 0.17 12.52
CA HIS A 248 -22.44 1.34 12.63
C HIS A 248 -21.73 2.54 13.27
N ALA A 249 -20.80 3.19 12.56
CA ALA A 249 -20.62 4.65 12.55
C ALA A 249 -19.35 5.06 11.81
N ARG A 250 -19.48 6.15 11.06
CA ARG A 250 -18.39 7.03 10.64
C ARG A 250 -17.52 7.39 11.87
N GLY A 251 -16.30 6.86 11.99
CA GLY A 251 -15.43 7.22 13.10
C GLY A 251 -13.98 6.81 12.91
N ILE A 252 -13.11 7.80 12.68
CA ILE A 252 -11.63 7.71 12.72
C ILE A 252 -11.10 8.18 14.09
N LEU A 253 -12.03 8.47 15.00
CA LEU A 253 -11.77 8.96 16.35
C LEU A 253 -12.33 7.96 17.35
N GLN A 254 -11.56 7.67 18.38
CA GLN A 254 -12.06 7.01 19.58
C GLN A 254 -12.18 8.03 20.73
N PRO A 255 -13.16 7.87 21.63
CA PRO A 255 -13.24 8.71 22.83
C PRO A 255 -11.95 8.59 23.64
N ALA A 256 -11.45 9.69 24.20
CA ALA A 256 -10.34 9.61 25.14
C ALA A 256 -10.83 8.98 26.46
N TRP A 257 -10.36 7.78 26.79
CA TRP A 257 -10.76 7.09 28.01
C TRP A 257 -9.86 7.50 29.18
N SER A 258 -10.47 7.94 30.28
CA SER A 258 -9.75 8.25 31.53
C SER A 258 -9.08 6.98 32.08
N PRO A 259 -7.87 7.06 32.68
CA PRO A 259 -7.20 5.93 33.32
C PRO A 259 -8.03 5.22 34.41
N ASN A 260 -9.11 5.85 34.87
CA ASN A 260 -10.04 5.33 35.88
C ASN A 260 -11.41 4.89 35.31
N ASP A 261 -11.55 4.64 34.00
CA ASP A 261 -12.84 4.19 33.46
C ASP A 261 -13.13 2.71 33.84
N PRO A 262 -14.23 2.45 34.58
CA PRO A 262 -14.58 1.10 35.05
C PRO A 262 -14.92 0.10 33.94
N ARG A 263 -15.01 0.53 32.67
CA ARG A 263 -15.27 -0.36 31.52
C ARG A 263 -14.04 -1.13 31.03
N ARG A 264 -12.85 -0.90 31.61
CA ARG A 264 -11.62 -1.69 31.33
C ARG A 264 -11.55 -3.06 32.03
N ALA A 265 -12.50 -3.39 32.91
CA ALA A 265 -12.43 -4.57 33.78
C ALA A 265 -13.43 -5.70 33.41
N ALA A 266 -13.92 -5.76 32.16
CA ALA A 266 -14.82 -6.81 31.70
C ALA A 266 -14.32 -7.45 30.40
#